data_AF-A0A535YEL6-F1
#
_entry.id   AF-A0A535YEL6-F1
#
_cell.length_a   1.000
_cell.length_b   1.000
_cell.length_c   1.000
_cell.angle_alpha   90.00
_cell.angle_beta   90.00
_cell.angle_gamma   90.00
#
_symmetry.space_group_name_H-M   'P 1'
#
loop_
_entity.id
_entity.type
_entity.pdbx_description
1 polymer ?
#
loop_
_entity_poly.entity_id
_entity_poly.type
_entity_poly.pdbx_seq_one_letter_code
_entity_poly.pdbx_strand_id
1 'polypeptide(L)'
;MMTGGRAAAGGGADAATAESGAERRRAEGAQGIRAVQSLDAEQDVEAGLGAEADQRAGPRPTTSGLGQARRARYLTVAVLSLTLIAYALLAFGYITLTPIWQNPDEPAHFNYARFVAETGGLPELRAGDWDSAFLERLKNGGLGPTDSVASIRYESWQPPLYYLLAAPLTRLGPADDAPAQVFALRTFDALLGALTLGLAYLVAREVLPGQLALAVPAVIVGVPMFTAVSAAISADPLANLLASGILLHLVRRLRRSARDWGWPLVAGILIGLGLLTKLALAIFNRAAARALASTPGNDLRLDGPAGARAPRGGGAGSAALPGPEPRVPA
;
A
#
# COMPACT_ATOMS: atom_id res chain seq x y z
N MET A 1 -48.67 27.25 -50.68
CA MET A 1 -49.67 26.72 -49.73
C MET A 1 -49.06 26.87 -48.34
N MET A 2 -49.28 27.95 -47.56
CA MET A 2 -50.56 28.47 -47.02
C MET A 2 -51.40 27.30 -46.48
N THR A 3 -51.73 27.18 -45.20
CA THR A 3 -52.17 28.16 -44.18
C THR A 3 -52.04 27.49 -42.79
N GLY A 4 -51.98 28.11 -41.62
CA GLY A 4 -52.29 29.45 -41.11
C GLY A 4 -52.54 29.29 -39.60
N GLY A 5 -51.95 30.11 -38.71
CA GLY A 5 -52.61 31.28 -38.08
C GLY A 5 -53.07 30.93 -36.64
N ARG A 6 -52.98 31.73 -35.58
CA ARG A 6 -52.86 33.19 -35.31
C ARG A 6 -52.17 33.34 -33.92
N ALA A 7 -51.32 34.34 -33.60
CA ALA A 7 -51.54 35.79 -33.42
C ALA A 7 -52.61 36.09 -32.33
N ALA A 8 -52.52 37.04 -31.38
CA ALA A 8 -51.69 38.23 -31.10
C ALA A 8 -52.04 38.64 -29.61
N ALA A 9 -51.26 39.36 -28.78
CA ALA A 9 -50.94 40.80 -28.76
C ALA A 9 -51.23 41.40 -27.35
N GLY A 10 -50.40 42.38 -26.95
CA GLY A 10 -50.66 43.40 -25.92
C GLY A 10 -50.30 43.02 -24.48
N GLY A 11 -49.56 43.77 -23.67
CA GLY A 11 -49.06 45.15 -23.76
C GLY A 11 -49.13 45.81 -22.37
N GLY A 12 -48.04 46.47 -21.94
CA GLY A 12 -48.07 47.58 -20.96
C GLY A 12 -47.83 47.26 -19.48
N ALA A 13 -46.97 48.11 -18.87
CA ALA A 13 -46.58 48.21 -17.45
C ALA A 13 -45.65 47.08 -16.97
N ASP A 14 -44.40 47.31 -16.54
CA ASP A 14 -44.01 48.20 -15.45
C ASP A 14 -42.60 48.79 -15.67
N ALA A 15 -42.55 50.11 -15.86
CA ALA A 15 -41.33 50.92 -15.84
C ALA A 15 -41.07 51.55 -14.46
N ALA A 16 -41.49 50.90 -13.37
CA ALA A 16 -41.52 51.53 -12.03
C ALA A 16 -40.70 50.81 -10.94
N THR A 17 -39.94 49.76 -11.27
CA THR A 17 -39.19 48.98 -10.26
C THR A 17 -37.67 48.92 -10.50
N ALA A 18 -37.17 49.53 -11.57
CA ALA A 18 -35.74 49.59 -11.87
C ALA A 18 -35.00 50.78 -11.22
N GLU A 19 -35.71 51.82 -10.75
CA GLU A 19 -35.09 52.99 -10.10
C GLU A 19 -34.83 52.83 -8.59
N SER A 20 -35.45 51.85 -7.93
CA SER A 20 -35.29 51.62 -6.47
C SER A 20 -33.97 50.91 -6.09
N GLY A 21 -33.31 50.25 -7.03
CA GLY A 21 -32.08 49.47 -6.78
C GLY A 21 -30.78 50.25 -6.93
N ALA A 22 -30.80 51.39 -7.62
CA ALA A 22 -29.61 52.19 -7.94
C ALA A 22 -29.30 53.25 -6.86
N GLU A 23 -30.32 53.75 -6.14
CA GLU A 23 -30.14 54.68 -5.02
C GLU A 23 -29.71 53.99 -3.72
N ARG A 24 -30.13 52.73 -3.50
CA ARG A 24 -29.69 51.93 -2.33
C ARG A 24 -28.20 51.57 -2.37
N ARG A 25 -27.61 51.41 -3.56
CA ARG A 25 -26.16 51.10 -3.71
C ARG A 25 -25.26 52.34 -3.67
N ARG A 26 -25.79 53.56 -3.77
CA ARG A 26 -25.04 54.81 -3.57
C ARG A 26 -25.05 55.28 -2.12
N ALA A 27 -26.01 54.86 -1.31
CA ALA A 27 -26.06 55.17 0.12
C ALA A 27 -25.08 54.32 0.96
N GLU A 28 -24.83 53.06 0.57
CA GLU A 28 -23.88 52.17 1.27
C GLU A 28 -22.41 52.44 0.91
N GLY A 29 -22.14 53.06 -0.25
CA GLY A 29 -20.80 53.50 -0.65
C GLY A 29 -20.36 54.84 -0.04
N ALA A 30 -21.27 55.60 0.57
CA ALA A 30 -20.99 56.92 1.16
C ALA A 30 -20.78 56.90 2.68
N GLN A 31 -21.03 55.77 3.35
CA GLN A 31 -20.65 55.55 4.75
C GLN A 31 -19.22 55.04 4.92
N GLY A 32 -18.52 54.76 3.81
CA GLY A 32 -17.10 54.37 3.78
C GLY A 32 -16.10 55.53 3.76
N ILE A 33 -16.54 56.79 3.75
CA ILE A 33 -15.65 57.96 3.65
C ILE A 33 -16.14 59.10 4.55
N ARG A 34 -16.20 58.86 5.86
CA ARG A 34 -16.14 59.93 6.89
C ARG A 34 -15.90 59.36 8.29
N ALA A 35 -14.72 58.79 8.49
CA ALA A 35 -14.14 58.59 9.82
C ALA A 35 -12.61 58.48 9.69
N VAL A 36 -12.00 59.51 9.09
CA VAL A 36 -10.57 59.79 9.26
C VAL A 36 -10.51 61.12 9.98
N GLN A 37 -10.53 61.07 11.32
CA GLN A 37 -10.08 62.12 12.23
C GLN A 37 -10.31 61.68 13.68
N SER A 38 -9.44 60.81 14.17
CA SER A 38 -8.90 60.89 15.53
C SER A 38 -7.71 59.94 15.58
N LEU A 39 -6.52 60.55 15.51
CA LEU A 39 -5.25 59.93 15.90
C LEU A 39 -5.38 59.50 17.38
N ASP A 40 -4.68 58.42 17.74
CA ASP A 40 -4.46 57.87 19.11
C ASP A 40 -5.11 56.53 19.47
N ALA A 41 -5.37 55.62 18.52
CA ALA A 41 -5.83 54.25 18.85
C ALA A 41 -5.17 53.09 18.07
N GLU A 42 -4.09 53.32 17.32
CA GLU A 42 -3.40 52.26 16.56
C GLU A 42 -2.26 51.56 17.33
N GLN A 43 -1.90 52.03 18.53
CA GLN A 43 -0.83 51.38 19.32
C GLN A 43 -1.30 50.21 20.19
N ASP A 44 -2.60 50.10 20.50
CA ASP A 44 -3.11 49.06 21.40
C ASP A 44 -3.65 47.80 20.67
N VAL A 45 -3.97 47.89 19.38
CA VAL A 45 -4.49 46.74 18.59
C VAL A 45 -3.36 45.88 18.00
N GLU A 46 -2.23 46.47 17.59
CA GLU A 46 -1.05 45.70 17.16
C GLU A 46 -0.37 44.98 18.34
N ALA A 47 -0.45 45.54 19.56
CA ALA A 47 0.08 44.90 20.76
C ALA A 47 -0.69 43.61 21.13
N GLY A 48 -2.00 43.56 20.89
CA GLY A 48 -2.84 42.38 21.15
C GLY A 48 -2.66 41.25 20.12
N LEU A 49 -2.52 41.59 18.84
CA LEU A 49 -2.37 40.60 17.75
C LEU A 49 -0.96 39.98 17.70
N GLY A 50 0.07 40.72 18.09
CA GLY A 50 1.42 40.17 18.26
C GLY A 50 1.53 39.21 19.45
N ALA A 51 0.81 39.49 20.54
CA ALA A 51 0.83 38.67 21.76
C ALA A 51 0.09 37.34 21.62
N GLU A 52 -0.98 37.26 20.82
CA GLU A 52 -1.68 36.00 20.55
C GLU A 52 -1.01 35.15 19.46
N ALA A 53 -0.27 35.77 18.53
CA ALA A 53 0.51 35.05 17.52
C ALA A 53 1.74 34.34 18.12
N ASP A 54 2.38 34.95 19.14
CA ASP A 54 3.56 34.38 19.81
C ASP A 54 3.18 33.26 20.81
N GLN A 55 1.95 33.27 21.35
CA GLN A 55 1.47 32.22 22.26
C GLN A 55 1.03 30.92 21.55
N ARG A 56 0.81 30.94 20.23
CA ARG A 56 0.54 29.74 19.41
C ARG A 56 1.80 29.12 18.82
N ALA A 57 2.92 29.83 18.87
CA ALA A 57 4.22 29.29 18.49
C ALA A 57 4.76 28.46 19.66
N GLY A 58 4.49 27.14 19.65
CA GLY A 58 5.16 26.21 20.55
C GLY A 58 6.68 26.42 20.54
N PRO A 59 7.40 26.05 21.62
CA PRO A 59 8.80 26.41 21.81
C PRO A 59 9.63 26.10 20.56
N ARG A 60 10.26 27.12 19.98
CA ARG A 60 11.13 26.97 18.81
C ARG A 60 12.20 25.94 19.14
N PRO A 61 12.41 24.90 18.31
CA PRO A 61 13.38 23.86 18.59
C PRO A 61 14.74 24.50 18.80
N THR A 62 15.36 24.19 19.95
CA THR A 62 16.69 24.70 20.29
C THR A 62 17.69 24.29 19.22
N THR A 63 18.74 25.10 19.02
CA THR A 63 19.83 24.80 18.08
C THR A 63 20.46 23.42 18.35
N SER A 64 20.48 22.98 19.61
CA SER A 64 20.89 21.63 20.02
C SER A 64 19.92 20.53 19.56
N GLY A 65 18.61 20.75 19.61
CA GLY A 65 17.59 19.82 19.12
C GLY A 65 17.61 19.63 17.59
N LEU A 66 17.84 20.72 16.85
CA LEU A 66 18.02 20.66 15.39
C LEU A 66 19.30 19.87 15.01
N GLY A 67 20.38 20.02 15.78
CA GLY A 67 21.61 19.26 15.62
C GLY A 67 21.43 17.77 15.90
N GLN A 68 20.70 17.41 16.97
CA GLN A 68 20.40 16.01 17.31
C GLN A 68 19.49 15.34 16.26
N ALA A 69 18.44 16.02 15.80
CA ALA A 69 17.55 15.49 14.77
C ALA A 69 18.28 15.25 13.43
N ARG A 70 19.17 16.18 13.03
CA ARG A 70 20.03 16.01 11.84
C ARG A 70 20.97 14.82 12.00
N ARG A 71 21.67 14.69 13.14
CA ARG A 71 22.55 13.55 13.43
C ARG A 71 21.82 12.21 13.35
N ALA A 72 20.63 12.11 13.96
CA ALA A 72 19.82 10.89 13.90
C ALA A 72 19.40 10.52 12.48
N ARG A 73 19.04 11.52 11.65
CA ARG A 73 18.76 11.31 10.22
C ARG A 73 19.98 10.82 9.46
N TYR A 74 21.14 11.43 9.64
CA TYR A 74 22.38 11.00 8.98
C TYR A 74 22.78 9.58 9.37
N LEU A 75 22.68 9.22 10.65
CA LEU A 75 22.93 7.85 11.11
C LEU A 75 21.96 6.86 10.47
N THR A 76 20.67 7.20 10.40
CA THR A 76 19.66 6.37 9.74
C THR A 76 20.01 6.12 8.28
N VAL A 77 20.34 7.19 7.54
CA VAL A 77 20.72 7.09 6.12
C VAL A 77 22.01 6.30 5.96
N ALA A 78 23.01 6.54 6.80
CA ALA A 78 24.29 5.84 6.76
C ALA A 78 24.12 4.33 7.01
N VAL A 79 23.38 3.94 8.05
CA VAL A 79 23.14 2.53 8.37
C VAL A 79 22.36 1.85 7.25
N LEU A 80 21.27 2.44 6.76
CA LEU A 80 20.51 1.87 5.65
C LEU A 80 21.35 1.77 4.37
N SER A 81 22.17 2.78 4.06
CA SER A 81 23.05 2.76 2.90
C SER A 81 24.09 1.63 3.03
N LEU A 82 24.71 1.47 4.20
CA LEU A 82 25.64 0.38 4.47
C LEU A 82 24.95 -0.99 4.35
N THR A 83 23.73 -1.14 4.87
CA THR A 83 22.95 -2.38 4.72
C THR A 83 22.64 -2.68 3.26
N LEU A 84 22.24 -1.68 2.47
CA LEU A 84 21.94 -1.86 1.04
C LEU A 84 23.20 -2.12 0.22
N ILE A 85 24.33 -1.51 0.56
CA ILE A 85 25.63 -1.79 -0.07
C ILE A 85 26.06 -3.23 0.24
N ALA A 86 25.97 -3.65 1.50
CA ALA A 86 26.30 -5.02 1.89
C ALA A 86 25.40 -6.04 1.16
N TYR A 87 24.10 -5.77 1.09
CA TYR A 87 23.16 -6.57 0.29
C TYR A 87 23.56 -6.62 -1.18
N ALA A 88 23.82 -5.48 -1.81
CA ALA A 88 24.17 -5.41 -3.22
C ALA A 88 25.46 -6.18 -3.53
N LEU A 89 26.47 -6.10 -2.67
CA LEU A 89 27.71 -6.87 -2.82
C LEU A 89 27.46 -8.39 -2.71
N LEU A 90 26.68 -8.82 -1.73
CA LEU A 90 26.33 -10.24 -1.55
C LEU A 90 25.47 -10.75 -2.72
N ALA A 91 24.44 -10.01 -3.11
CA ALA A 91 23.57 -10.34 -4.23
C ALA A 91 24.36 -10.40 -5.54
N PHE A 92 25.25 -9.43 -5.79
CA PHE A 92 26.14 -9.46 -6.96
C PHE A 92 27.05 -10.71 -6.96
N GLY A 93 27.56 -11.09 -5.79
CA GLY A 93 28.26 -12.36 -5.61
C GLY A 93 27.42 -13.56 -6.04
N TYR A 94 26.19 -13.69 -5.54
CA TYR A 94 25.28 -14.77 -5.95
C TYR A 94 24.92 -14.74 -7.44
N ILE A 95 24.68 -13.55 -8.00
CA ILE A 95 24.34 -13.37 -9.42
C ILE A 95 25.46 -13.90 -10.32
N THR A 96 26.71 -13.59 -9.98
CA THR A 96 27.88 -13.84 -10.85
C THR A 96 28.59 -15.16 -10.57
N LEU A 97 28.62 -15.61 -9.31
CA LEU A 97 29.38 -16.79 -8.90
C LEU A 97 28.54 -18.07 -8.92
N THR A 98 27.21 -17.98 -8.80
CA THR A 98 26.35 -19.15 -8.96
C THR A 98 26.25 -19.50 -10.45
N PRO A 99 26.68 -20.70 -10.88
CA PRO A 99 26.53 -21.09 -12.28
C PRO A 99 25.07 -21.04 -12.72
N ILE A 100 24.82 -20.76 -14.00
CA ILE A 100 23.46 -20.78 -14.54
C ILE A 100 22.85 -22.16 -14.33
N TRP A 101 21.55 -22.19 -14.03
CA TRP A 101 20.77 -23.42 -13.81
C TRP A 101 21.09 -24.18 -12.51
N GLN A 102 21.96 -23.64 -11.65
CA GLN A 102 22.26 -24.22 -10.33
C GLN A 102 21.44 -23.61 -9.19
N ASN A 103 20.73 -22.50 -9.44
CA ASN A 103 19.71 -22.05 -8.51
C ASN A 103 18.50 -23.01 -8.56
N PRO A 104 17.86 -23.30 -7.41
CA PRO A 104 16.64 -24.10 -7.37
C PRO A 104 15.57 -23.51 -8.29
N ASP A 105 14.94 -24.38 -9.07
CA ASP A 105 13.80 -24.09 -9.96
C ASP A 105 13.99 -22.98 -11.02
N GLU A 106 15.18 -22.38 -11.07
CA GLU A 106 15.53 -21.26 -11.95
C GLU A 106 15.26 -21.55 -13.44
N PRO A 107 15.60 -22.72 -14.00
CA PRO A 107 15.27 -23.00 -15.39
C PRO A 107 13.77 -23.02 -15.67
N ALA A 108 12.95 -23.52 -14.73
CA ALA A 108 11.50 -23.58 -14.90
C ALA A 108 10.89 -22.16 -14.94
N HIS A 109 11.33 -21.29 -14.03
CA HIS A 109 10.92 -19.89 -13.99
C HIS A 109 11.39 -19.10 -15.22
N PHE A 110 12.64 -19.31 -15.63
CA PHE A 110 13.20 -18.73 -16.85
C PHE A 110 12.38 -19.11 -18.09
N ASN A 111 12.09 -20.41 -18.26
CA ASN A 111 11.32 -20.90 -19.40
C ASN A 111 9.88 -20.35 -19.42
N TYR A 112 9.25 -20.14 -18.25
CA TYR A 112 7.96 -19.47 -18.19
C TYR A 112 8.08 -18.03 -18.71
N ALA A 113 8.97 -17.21 -18.14
CA ALA A 113 9.15 -15.82 -18.56
C ALA A 113 9.46 -15.71 -20.06
N ARG A 114 10.32 -16.61 -20.56
CA ARG A 114 10.65 -16.71 -21.99
C ARG A 114 9.43 -17.10 -22.83
N PHE A 115 8.63 -18.08 -22.42
CA PHE A 115 7.40 -18.46 -23.13
C PHE A 115 6.43 -17.29 -23.26
N VAL A 116 6.23 -16.52 -22.17
CA VAL A 116 5.41 -15.30 -22.18
C VAL A 116 6.00 -14.27 -23.15
N ALA A 117 7.32 -14.09 -23.15
CA ALA A 117 8.00 -13.18 -24.05
C ALA A 117 7.90 -13.60 -25.53
N GLU A 118 7.90 -14.89 -25.84
CA GLU A 118 7.87 -15.38 -27.22
C GLU A 118 6.44 -15.46 -27.78
N THR A 119 5.48 -15.87 -26.95
CA THR A 119 4.12 -16.20 -27.41
C THR A 119 3.07 -15.14 -27.04
N GLY A 120 3.33 -14.31 -26.03
CA GLY A 120 2.33 -13.43 -25.41
C GLY A 120 1.23 -14.18 -24.63
N GLY A 121 1.28 -15.51 -24.57
CA GLY A 121 0.36 -16.36 -23.84
C GLY A 121 0.89 -16.79 -22.48
N LEU A 122 0.03 -17.45 -21.71
CA LEU A 122 0.41 -18.11 -20.46
C LEU A 122 0.64 -19.61 -20.73
N PRO A 123 1.74 -20.20 -20.24
CA PRO A 123 1.98 -21.62 -20.40
C PRO A 123 1.02 -22.42 -19.52
N GLU A 124 0.81 -23.67 -19.91
CA GLU A 124 0.04 -24.64 -19.15
C GLU A 124 0.98 -25.74 -18.67
N LEU A 125 0.79 -26.19 -17.43
CA LEU A 125 1.45 -27.38 -16.90
C LEU A 125 0.87 -28.64 -17.56
N ARG A 126 1.74 -29.48 -18.13
CA ARG A 126 1.36 -30.69 -18.85
C ARG A 126 2.03 -31.93 -18.27
N ALA A 127 1.40 -33.09 -18.49
CA ALA A 127 2.02 -34.37 -18.21
C ALA A 127 3.34 -34.49 -19.01
N GLY A 128 4.44 -34.80 -18.32
CA GLY A 128 5.78 -34.86 -18.91
C GLY A 128 6.66 -33.63 -18.66
N ASP A 129 6.13 -32.51 -18.14
CA ASP A 129 6.92 -31.32 -17.78
C ASP A 129 7.83 -31.54 -16.54
N TRP A 130 7.68 -32.70 -15.88
CA TRP A 130 8.52 -33.15 -14.78
C TRP A 130 9.26 -34.44 -15.17
N ASP A 131 10.58 -34.34 -15.30
CA ASP A 131 11.49 -35.48 -15.51
C ASP A 131 12.49 -35.56 -14.36
N SER A 132 12.24 -36.44 -13.39
CA SER A 132 13.09 -36.62 -12.22
C SER A 132 14.54 -36.97 -12.59
N ALA A 133 14.73 -37.82 -13.60
CA ALA A 133 16.07 -38.29 -13.98
C ALA A 133 16.87 -37.14 -14.61
N PHE A 134 16.24 -36.34 -15.46
CA PHE A 134 16.86 -35.15 -16.02
C PHE A 134 17.19 -34.10 -14.95
N LEU A 135 16.26 -33.86 -14.01
CA LEU A 135 16.46 -32.91 -12.92
C LEU A 135 17.58 -33.35 -11.95
N GLU A 136 17.74 -34.65 -11.68
CA GLU A 136 18.87 -35.16 -10.91
C GLU A 136 20.21 -34.96 -11.62
N ARG A 137 20.26 -35.19 -12.94
CA ARG A 137 21.46 -34.88 -13.75
C ARG A 137 21.80 -33.39 -13.68
N LEU A 138 20.81 -32.50 -13.80
CA LEU A 138 21.01 -31.05 -13.68
C LEU A 138 21.60 -30.66 -12.32
N LYS A 139 21.01 -31.14 -11.22
CA LYS A 139 21.44 -30.85 -9.84
C LYS A 139 22.88 -31.29 -9.58
N ASN A 140 23.30 -32.41 -10.17
CA ASN A 140 24.63 -32.96 -9.98
C ASN A 140 25.66 -32.43 -11.00
N GLY A 141 25.30 -31.45 -11.83
CA GLY A 141 26.18 -30.89 -12.87
C GLY A 141 26.49 -31.85 -14.01
N GLY A 142 25.68 -32.91 -14.19
CA GLY A 142 25.86 -33.96 -15.20
C GLY A 142 25.23 -33.64 -16.57
N LEU A 143 24.93 -32.37 -16.86
CA LEU A 143 24.48 -31.95 -18.19
C LEU A 143 25.69 -31.78 -19.11
N GLY A 144 25.60 -32.39 -20.29
CA GLY A 144 26.55 -32.21 -21.37
C GLY A 144 26.25 -30.96 -22.19
N PRO A 145 27.15 -30.57 -23.12
CA PRO A 145 27.00 -29.35 -23.93
C PRO A 145 25.74 -29.30 -24.81
N THR A 146 25.14 -30.45 -25.11
CA THR A 146 23.94 -30.57 -25.97
C THR A 146 22.64 -30.70 -25.19
N ASP A 147 22.70 -30.89 -23.86
CA ASP A 147 21.50 -30.96 -23.04
C ASP A 147 20.86 -29.57 -22.95
N SER A 148 19.55 -29.48 -23.18
CA SER A 148 18.78 -28.23 -23.09
C SER A 148 17.86 -28.24 -21.89
N VAL A 149 17.82 -27.14 -21.16
CA VAL A 149 16.89 -26.94 -20.04
C VAL A 149 15.48 -26.55 -20.48
N ALA A 150 15.23 -26.38 -21.78
CA ALA A 150 13.95 -25.89 -22.32
C ALA A 150 12.74 -26.81 -22.01
N SER A 151 12.98 -28.10 -21.75
CA SER A 151 11.93 -29.05 -21.34
C SER A 151 11.47 -28.87 -19.89
N ILE A 152 12.23 -28.15 -19.07
CA ILE A 152 11.91 -27.95 -17.65
C ILE A 152 10.80 -26.91 -17.54
N ARG A 153 9.57 -27.38 -17.31
CA ARG A 153 8.35 -26.53 -17.37
C ARG A 153 7.38 -26.74 -16.22
N TYR A 154 7.78 -27.48 -15.19
CA TYR A 154 6.89 -27.83 -14.08
C TYR A 154 6.36 -26.64 -13.27
N GLU A 155 6.90 -25.42 -13.46
CA GLU A 155 6.36 -24.19 -12.85
C GLU A 155 5.27 -23.48 -13.67
N SER A 156 4.83 -24.07 -14.80
CA SER A 156 3.77 -23.51 -15.66
C SER A 156 2.37 -23.47 -15.02
N TRP A 157 2.23 -23.82 -13.74
CA TRP A 157 1.01 -23.64 -12.96
C TRP A 157 1.00 -22.34 -12.14
N GLN A 158 2.15 -21.66 -12.01
CA GLN A 158 2.26 -20.51 -11.13
C GLN A 158 1.48 -19.29 -11.65
N PRO A 159 1.00 -18.43 -10.74
CA PRO A 159 0.35 -17.17 -11.09
C PRO A 159 1.22 -16.25 -11.97
N PRO A 160 0.62 -15.47 -12.89
CA PRO A 160 1.36 -14.92 -14.03
C PRO A 160 2.13 -13.62 -13.76
N LEU A 161 1.84 -12.88 -12.68
CA LEU A 161 2.28 -11.48 -12.54
C LEU A 161 3.80 -11.31 -12.58
N TYR A 162 4.55 -12.19 -11.89
CA TYR A 162 6.01 -12.16 -11.92
C TYR A 162 6.53 -12.34 -13.35
N TYR A 163 6.04 -13.34 -14.07
CA TYR A 163 6.50 -13.69 -15.41
C TYR A 163 6.15 -12.62 -16.44
N LEU A 164 4.98 -11.97 -16.30
CA LEU A 164 4.60 -10.83 -17.14
C LEU A 164 5.57 -9.65 -16.98
N LEU A 165 6.08 -9.41 -15.76
CA LEU A 165 7.06 -8.36 -15.49
C LEU A 165 8.49 -8.76 -15.91
N ALA A 166 8.83 -10.04 -15.81
CA ALA A 166 10.13 -10.60 -16.16
C ALA A 166 10.31 -10.78 -17.69
N ALA A 167 9.24 -11.10 -18.42
CA ALA A 167 9.28 -11.41 -19.86
C ALA A 167 9.99 -10.35 -20.74
N PRO A 168 9.81 -9.03 -20.54
CA PRO A 168 10.54 -8.04 -21.33
C PRO A 168 12.06 -8.13 -21.16
N LEU A 169 12.54 -8.58 -20.00
CA LEU A 169 13.96 -8.68 -19.68
C LEU A 169 14.63 -9.85 -20.41
N THR A 170 13.89 -10.90 -20.77
CA THR A 170 14.42 -12.01 -21.59
C THR A 170 14.64 -11.60 -23.04
N ARG A 171 14.16 -10.42 -23.44
CA ARG A 171 14.41 -9.83 -24.77
C ARG A 171 15.59 -8.86 -24.77
N LEU A 172 16.23 -8.64 -23.62
CA LEU A 172 17.43 -7.80 -23.53
C LEU A 172 18.66 -8.61 -23.97
N GLY A 173 19.33 -8.12 -25.02
CA GLY A 173 20.48 -8.82 -25.62
C GLY A 173 20.07 -9.80 -26.72
N PRO A 174 21.04 -10.56 -27.26
CA PRO A 174 20.76 -11.57 -28.28
C PRO A 174 19.81 -12.67 -27.75
N ALA A 175 18.86 -13.11 -28.57
CA ALA A 175 17.87 -14.12 -28.18
C ALA A 175 18.50 -15.46 -27.76
N ASP A 176 19.69 -15.77 -28.27
CA ASP A 176 20.41 -17.01 -28.01
C ASP A 176 21.43 -16.90 -26.85
N ASP A 177 21.52 -15.73 -26.20
CA ASP A 177 22.44 -15.49 -25.07
C ASP A 177 21.73 -15.71 -23.72
N ALA A 178 21.54 -16.98 -23.37
CA ALA A 178 20.93 -17.35 -22.09
C ALA A 178 21.69 -16.79 -20.86
N PRO A 179 23.04 -16.80 -20.79
CA PRO A 179 23.77 -16.18 -19.69
C PRO A 179 23.43 -14.69 -19.48
N ALA A 180 23.35 -13.89 -20.55
CA ALA A 180 23.00 -12.47 -20.44
C ALA A 180 21.57 -12.27 -19.93
N GLN A 181 20.62 -13.07 -20.44
CA GLN A 181 19.22 -13.01 -20.00
C GLN A 181 19.08 -13.42 -18.52
N VAL A 182 19.78 -14.48 -18.09
CA VAL A 182 19.81 -14.91 -16.69
C VAL A 182 20.39 -13.83 -15.80
N PHE A 183 21.50 -13.20 -16.19
CA PHE A 183 22.08 -12.08 -15.45
C PHE A 183 21.10 -10.91 -15.29
N ALA A 184 20.39 -10.53 -16.35
CA ALA A 184 19.39 -9.47 -16.31
C ALA A 184 18.23 -9.80 -15.36
N LEU A 185 17.69 -11.03 -15.43
CA LEU A 185 16.60 -11.48 -14.57
C LEU A 185 17.02 -11.59 -13.10
N ARG A 186 18.19 -12.19 -12.80
CA ARG A 186 18.71 -12.25 -11.43
C ARG A 186 18.96 -10.85 -10.86
N THR A 187 19.41 -9.91 -11.69
CA THR A 187 19.57 -8.49 -11.29
C THR A 187 18.22 -7.84 -10.98
N PHE A 188 17.20 -8.09 -11.80
CA PHE A 188 15.84 -7.62 -11.54
C PHE A 188 15.31 -8.16 -10.20
N ASP A 189 15.47 -9.45 -9.93
CA ASP A 189 15.04 -10.06 -8.67
C ASP A 189 15.81 -9.48 -7.47
N ALA A 190 17.10 -9.18 -7.64
CA ALA A 190 17.91 -8.56 -6.58
C ALA A 190 17.45 -7.13 -6.29
N LEU A 191 16.99 -6.38 -7.29
CA LEU A 191 16.38 -5.07 -7.06
C LEU A 191 15.08 -5.19 -6.26
N LEU A 192 14.25 -6.21 -6.51
CA LEU A 192 13.05 -6.48 -5.72
C LEU A 192 13.41 -6.82 -4.26
N GLY A 193 14.47 -7.59 -4.04
CA GLY A 193 15.01 -7.86 -2.70
C GLY A 193 15.49 -6.58 -1.98
N ALA A 194 16.21 -5.69 -2.66
CA ALA A 194 16.62 -4.40 -2.10
C ALA A 194 15.42 -3.53 -1.69
N LEU A 195 14.37 -3.46 -2.53
CA LEU A 195 13.14 -2.74 -2.22
C LEU A 195 12.41 -3.38 -1.02
N THR A 196 12.45 -4.70 -0.91
CA THR A 196 11.89 -5.45 0.22
C THR A 196 12.56 -5.05 1.54
N LEU A 197 13.89 -4.88 1.56
CA LEU A 197 14.61 -4.39 2.75
C LEU A 197 14.15 -2.98 3.15
N GLY A 198 13.92 -2.11 2.17
CA GLY A 198 13.36 -0.78 2.40
C GLY A 198 11.97 -0.84 3.05
N LEU A 199 11.09 -1.70 2.53
CA LEU A 199 9.76 -1.90 3.13
C LEU A 199 9.84 -2.55 4.52
N ALA A 200 10.75 -3.51 4.73
CA ALA A 200 10.97 -4.14 6.04
C ALA A 200 11.39 -3.11 7.09
N TYR A 201 12.28 -2.16 6.74
CA TYR A 201 12.60 -1.03 7.59
C TYR A 201 11.38 -0.17 7.92
N LEU A 202 10.54 0.14 6.91
CA LEU A 202 9.33 0.94 7.12
C LEU A 202 8.32 0.22 8.02
N VAL A 203 8.14 -1.09 7.86
CA VAL A 203 7.30 -1.91 8.76
C VAL A 203 7.86 -1.85 10.18
N ALA A 204 9.17 -2.08 10.33
CA ALA A 204 9.83 -2.06 11.63
C ALA A 204 9.69 -0.70 12.32
N ARG A 205 9.74 0.40 11.56
CA ARG A 205 9.55 1.77 12.05
C ARG A 205 8.18 2.04 12.65
N GLU A 206 7.16 1.26 12.26
CA GLU A 206 5.81 1.37 12.80
C GLU A 206 5.66 0.64 14.15
N VAL A 207 6.51 -0.34 14.45
CA VAL A 207 6.34 -1.20 15.63
C VAL A 207 7.48 -1.02 16.65
N LEU A 208 8.67 -0.67 16.19
CA LEU A 208 9.89 -0.62 17.00
C LEU A 208 10.45 0.80 17.12
N PRO A 209 11.23 1.07 18.18
CA PRO A 209 12.04 2.28 18.29
C PRO A 209 13.01 2.44 17.13
N GLY A 210 13.35 3.70 16.78
CA GLY A 210 14.07 4.01 15.55
C GLY A 210 15.41 3.31 15.35
N GLN A 211 16.19 3.12 16.41
CA GLN A 211 17.46 2.40 16.35
C GLN A 211 17.28 0.88 16.16
N LEU A 212 16.26 0.29 16.78
CA LEU A 212 15.99 -1.14 16.64
C LEU A 212 15.35 -1.47 15.29
N ALA A 213 14.58 -0.53 14.73
CA ALA A 213 14.02 -0.69 13.39
C ALA A 213 15.10 -0.81 12.29
N LEU A 214 16.27 -0.19 12.49
CA LEU A 214 17.42 -0.32 11.58
C LEU A 214 18.06 -1.71 11.62
N ALA A 215 17.94 -2.43 12.75
CA ALA A 215 18.48 -3.77 12.87
C ALA A 215 17.72 -4.79 12.02
N VAL A 216 16.43 -4.57 11.75
CA VAL A 216 15.58 -5.51 10.98
C VAL A 216 16.12 -5.77 9.57
N PRO A 217 16.30 -4.77 8.68
CA PRO A 217 16.88 -5.03 7.36
C PRO A 217 18.32 -5.54 7.45
N ALA A 218 19.12 -5.09 8.43
CA ALA A 218 20.49 -5.57 8.61
C ALA A 218 20.56 -7.07 8.95
N VAL A 219 19.66 -7.56 9.81
CA VAL A 219 19.53 -8.99 10.12
C VAL A 219 19.06 -9.76 8.89
N ILE A 220 18.06 -9.25 8.15
CA ILE A 220 17.54 -9.92 6.94
C ILE A 220 18.66 -10.11 5.90
N VAL A 221 19.50 -9.09 5.66
CA VAL A 221 20.67 -9.20 4.75
C VAL A 221 21.65 -10.28 5.21
N GLY A 222 21.80 -10.43 6.54
CA GLY A 222 22.63 -11.47 7.14
C GLY A 222 22.05 -12.88 7.06
N VAL A 223 20.80 -13.06 6.62
CA VAL A 223 20.19 -14.38 6.39
C VAL A 223 20.55 -14.84 4.97
N PRO A 224 21.43 -15.85 4.78
CA PRO A 224 21.91 -16.23 3.45
C PRO A 224 20.78 -16.61 2.49
N MET A 225 19.73 -17.24 3.01
CA MET A 225 18.55 -17.65 2.24
C MET A 225 17.84 -16.45 1.59
N PHE A 226 17.70 -15.31 2.26
CA PHE A 226 17.03 -14.14 1.69
C PHE A 226 17.82 -13.61 0.49
N THR A 227 19.13 -13.43 0.65
CA THR A 227 19.99 -12.86 -0.38
C THR A 227 20.17 -13.81 -1.56
N ALA A 228 20.33 -15.11 -1.31
CA ALA A 228 20.44 -16.12 -2.36
C ALA A 228 19.16 -16.22 -3.21
N VAL A 229 17.98 -16.30 -2.56
CA VAL A 229 16.69 -16.35 -3.29
C VAL A 229 16.42 -15.04 -4.03
N SER A 230 16.79 -13.90 -3.46
CA SER A 230 16.67 -12.62 -4.18
C SER A 230 17.62 -12.49 -5.37
N ALA A 231 18.62 -13.36 -5.50
CA ALA A 231 19.57 -13.40 -6.61
C ALA A 231 19.33 -14.60 -7.55
N ALA A 232 18.17 -15.24 -7.46
CA ALA A 232 17.73 -16.36 -8.27
C ALA A 232 16.42 -16.01 -9.00
N ILE A 233 16.23 -16.51 -10.22
CA ILE A 233 15.01 -16.25 -11.00
C ILE A 233 13.85 -17.02 -10.37
N SER A 234 12.97 -16.31 -9.66
CA SER A 234 11.86 -16.90 -8.91
C SER A 234 10.73 -15.89 -8.72
N ALA A 235 9.50 -16.37 -8.52
CA ALA A 235 8.39 -15.50 -8.11
C ALA A 235 8.52 -14.99 -6.66
N ASP A 236 9.44 -15.56 -5.85
CA ASP A 236 9.60 -15.25 -4.43
C ASP A 236 10.03 -13.82 -4.10
N PRO A 237 10.99 -13.19 -4.81
CA PRO A 237 11.39 -11.82 -4.52
C PRO A 237 10.24 -10.82 -4.72
N LEU A 238 9.43 -10.99 -5.77
CA LEU A 238 8.23 -10.18 -5.96
C LEU A 238 7.17 -10.47 -4.89
N ALA A 239 6.98 -11.74 -4.51
CA ALA A 239 6.07 -12.14 -3.45
C ALA A 239 6.47 -11.52 -2.11
N ASN A 240 7.76 -11.51 -1.78
CA ASN A 240 8.31 -10.90 -0.56
C ASN A 240 8.11 -9.38 -0.55
N LEU A 241 8.32 -8.72 -1.68
CA LEU A 241 8.08 -7.28 -1.83
C LEU A 241 6.61 -6.94 -1.60
N LEU A 242 5.69 -7.67 -2.26
CA LEU A 242 4.25 -7.47 -2.11
C LEU A 242 3.78 -7.78 -0.69
N ALA A 243 4.26 -8.87 -0.08
CA ALA A 243 3.96 -9.23 1.30
C ALA A 243 4.39 -8.13 2.29
N SER A 244 5.58 -7.55 2.10
CA SER A 244 6.09 -6.44 2.92
C SER A 244 5.24 -5.17 2.74
N GLY A 245 4.79 -4.89 1.51
CA GLY A 245 3.89 -3.78 1.20
C GLY A 245 2.50 -3.94 1.82
N ILE A 246 1.92 -5.15 1.72
CA ILE A 246 0.64 -5.49 2.37
C ILE A 246 0.77 -5.32 3.88
N LEU A 247 1.84 -5.87 4.47
CA LEU A 247 2.08 -5.78 5.90
C LEU A 247 2.23 -4.32 6.36
N LEU A 248 3.01 -3.50 5.64
CA LEU A 248 3.16 -2.08 5.93
C LEU A 248 1.82 -1.33 5.89
N HIS A 249 1.01 -1.59 4.85
CA HIS A 249 -0.30 -0.97 4.68
C HIS A 249 -1.24 -1.34 5.83
N LEU A 250 -1.33 -2.63 6.18
CA LEU A 250 -2.18 -3.11 7.26
C LEU A 250 -1.72 -2.60 8.64
N VAL A 251 -0.41 -2.62 8.93
CA VAL A 251 0.12 -2.10 10.20
C VAL A 251 -0.17 -0.60 10.34
N ARG A 252 0.10 0.20 9.29
CA ARG A 252 -0.23 1.63 9.30
C ARG A 252 -1.71 1.87 9.50
N ARG A 253 -2.55 1.03 8.91
CA ARG A 253 -4.00 1.12 9.08
C ARG A 253 -4.40 0.88 10.54
N LEU A 254 -3.92 -0.19 11.14
CA LEU A 254 -4.24 -0.54 12.53
C LEU A 254 -3.76 0.52 13.54
N ARG A 255 -2.72 1.28 13.20
CA ARG A 255 -2.19 2.36 14.05
C ARG A 255 -2.88 3.71 13.87
N ARG A 256 -3.65 3.90 12.79
CA ARG A 256 -4.31 5.18 12.50
C ARG A 256 -5.80 5.09 12.86
N SER A 257 -6.24 6.01 13.73
CA SER A 257 -7.65 6.09 14.16
C SER A 257 -8.58 6.79 13.15
N ALA A 258 -8.03 7.40 12.09
CA ALA A 258 -8.83 8.15 11.12
C ALA A 258 -9.76 7.23 10.31
N ARG A 259 -11.02 7.64 10.12
CA ARG A 259 -11.97 6.93 9.26
C ARG A 259 -11.56 7.15 7.81
N ASP A 260 -11.12 6.08 7.18
CA ASP A 260 -10.75 6.05 5.76
C ASP A 260 -11.47 4.85 5.16
N TRP A 261 -12.14 5.05 4.02
CA TRP A 261 -12.84 4.01 3.29
C TRP A 261 -12.05 3.50 2.08
N GLY A 262 -10.94 4.16 1.72
CA GLY A 262 -10.08 3.76 0.60
C GLY A 262 -9.08 2.66 0.94
N TRP A 263 -8.70 2.53 2.22
CA TRP A 263 -7.71 1.53 2.63
C TRP A 263 -8.09 0.07 2.31
N PRO A 264 -9.37 -0.40 2.39
CA PRO A 264 -9.71 -1.78 2.07
C PRO A 264 -9.54 -2.06 0.58
N LEU A 265 -9.82 -1.08 -0.29
CA LEU A 265 -9.60 -1.19 -1.73
C LEU A 265 -8.11 -1.36 -2.02
N VAL A 266 -7.26 -0.51 -1.42
CA VAL A 266 -5.80 -0.63 -1.55
C VAL A 266 -5.31 -1.99 -1.02
N ALA A 267 -5.82 -2.45 0.11
CA ALA A 267 -5.48 -3.76 0.66
C ALA A 267 -5.90 -4.90 -0.29
N GLY A 268 -7.12 -4.84 -0.83
CA GLY A 268 -7.63 -5.82 -1.80
C GLY A 268 -6.82 -5.86 -3.08
N ILE A 269 -6.43 -4.69 -3.63
CA ILE A 269 -5.55 -4.60 -4.80
C ILE A 269 -4.18 -5.22 -4.50
N LEU A 270 -3.54 -4.84 -3.39
CA LEU A 270 -2.23 -5.38 -3.02
C LEU A 270 -2.26 -6.89 -2.80
N ILE A 271 -3.29 -7.41 -2.13
CA ILE A 271 -3.46 -8.85 -1.93
C ILE A 271 -3.76 -9.55 -3.26
N GLY A 272 -4.60 -8.95 -4.12
CA GLY A 272 -4.89 -9.48 -5.46
C GLY A 272 -3.63 -9.58 -6.33
N LEU A 273 -2.80 -8.54 -6.36
CA LEU A 273 -1.48 -8.59 -6.98
C LEU A 273 -0.60 -9.66 -6.33
N GLY A 274 -0.65 -9.79 -5.01
CA GLY A 274 0.03 -10.85 -4.27
C GLY A 274 -0.37 -12.25 -4.72
N LEU A 275 -1.66 -12.51 -4.88
CA LEU A 275 -2.20 -13.79 -5.36
C LEU A 275 -1.84 -14.05 -6.82
N LEU A 276 -1.79 -13.00 -7.65
CA LEU A 276 -1.33 -13.09 -9.04
C LEU A 276 0.19 -13.31 -9.15
N THR A 277 0.95 -13.19 -8.05
CA THR A 277 2.37 -13.55 -7.97
C THR A 277 2.56 -14.93 -7.34
N LYS A 278 2.01 -15.15 -6.14
CA LYS A 278 2.16 -16.41 -5.40
C LYS A 278 0.96 -16.62 -4.47
N LEU A 279 0.28 -17.77 -4.61
CA LEU A 279 -0.94 -18.10 -3.87
C LEU A 279 -0.75 -18.10 -2.34
N ALA A 280 0.49 -18.29 -1.85
CA ALA A 280 0.83 -18.20 -0.44
C ALA A 280 0.44 -16.86 0.21
N LEU A 281 0.36 -15.77 -0.57
CA LEU A 281 -0.04 -14.46 -0.07
C LEU A 281 -1.53 -14.38 0.32
N ALA A 282 -2.33 -15.42 0.04
CA ALA A 282 -3.69 -15.57 0.57
C ALA A 282 -3.76 -15.51 2.10
N ILE A 283 -2.65 -15.76 2.81
CA ILE A 283 -2.57 -15.64 4.27
C ILE A 283 -2.99 -14.26 4.77
N PHE A 284 -2.77 -13.20 3.97
CA PHE A 284 -3.14 -11.84 4.34
C PHE A 284 -4.65 -11.58 4.29
N ASN A 285 -5.45 -12.43 3.63
CA ASN A 285 -6.92 -12.30 3.62
C ASN A 285 -7.49 -12.28 5.04
N ARG A 286 -6.98 -13.16 5.92
CA ARG A 286 -7.43 -13.22 7.32
C ARG A 286 -7.04 -11.96 8.10
N ALA A 287 -5.83 -11.46 7.88
CA ALA A 287 -5.36 -10.23 8.53
C ALA A 287 -6.17 -9.01 8.08
N ALA A 288 -6.43 -8.88 6.77
CA ALA A 288 -7.24 -7.82 6.20
C ALA A 288 -8.70 -7.87 6.69
N ALA A 289 -9.31 -9.06 6.71
CA ALA A 289 -10.66 -9.26 7.23
C ALA A 289 -10.77 -8.87 8.70
N ARG A 290 -9.78 -9.25 9.53
CA ARG A 290 -9.73 -8.85 10.94
C ARG A 290 -9.58 -7.34 11.11
N ALA A 291 -8.71 -6.70 10.31
CA ALA A 291 -8.54 -5.25 10.33
C ALA A 291 -9.83 -4.51 9.94
N LEU A 292 -10.59 -5.07 8.99
CA LEU A 292 -11.88 -4.53 8.57
C LEU A 292 -12.92 -4.66 9.69
N ALA A 293 -13.03 -5.84 10.30
CA ALA A 293 -13.94 -6.08 11.42
C ALA A 293 -13.64 -5.21 12.66
N SER A 294 -12.37 -4.88 12.90
CA SER A 294 -11.96 -3.99 14.00
C SER A 294 -12.18 -2.50 13.73
N THR A 295 -12.63 -2.11 12.53
CA THR A 295 -12.84 -0.69 12.20
C THR A 295 -14.16 -0.20 12.84
N PRO A 296 -14.13 0.77 13.78
CA PRO A 296 -15.34 1.25 14.46
C PRO A 296 -16.34 1.85 13.47
N GLY A 297 -17.61 1.48 13.60
CA GLY A 297 -18.71 1.98 12.75
C GLY A 297 -19.03 1.12 11.53
N ASN A 298 -18.57 -0.14 11.50
CA ASN A 298 -19.05 -1.18 10.58
C ASN A 298 -20.14 -2.06 11.19
N ASP A 299 -20.83 -1.56 12.23
CA ASP A 299 -22.16 -2.01 12.58
C ASP A 299 -23.08 -1.65 11.41
N LEU A 300 -23.13 -2.53 10.41
CA LEU A 300 -24.36 -2.74 9.66
C LEU A 300 -25.39 -3.26 10.67
N ARG A 301 -25.88 -2.36 11.52
CA ARG A 301 -27.21 -2.50 12.10
C ARG A 301 -28.12 -2.58 10.89
N LEU A 302 -28.49 -3.81 10.54
CA LEU A 302 -29.76 -4.08 9.89
C LEU A 302 -30.82 -3.65 10.90
N ASP A 303 -31.03 -2.34 11.03
CA ASP A 303 -32.20 -1.82 11.68
C ASP A 303 -33.36 -2.26 10.80
N GLY A 304 -33.93 -3.42 11.14
CA GLY A 304 -35.22 -3.84 10.63
C GLY A 304 -36.20 -2.69 10.81
N PRO A 305 -37.14 -2.51 9.88
CA PRO A 305 -37.97 -1.31 9.82
C PRO A 305 -38.63 -1.05 11.17
N ALA A 306 -38.33 0.12 11.73
CA ALA A 306 -38.87 0.59 12.99
C ALA A 306 -40.40 0.54 12.94
N GLY A 307 -41.00 -0.35 13.73
CA GLY A 307 -42.44 -0.57 13.61
C GLY A 307 -43.05 -1.49 14.65
N ALA A 308 -42.82 -1.25 15.95
CA ALA A 308 -43.77 -1.65 16.99
C ALA A 308 -43.50 -0.88 18.29
N ARG A 309 -44.20 0.25 18.46
CA ARG A 309 -44.39 0.86 19.79
C ARG A 309 -45.19 -0.13 20.64
N ALA A 310 -44.60 -0.63 21.73
CA ALA A 310 -45.37 -1.25 22.81
C ALA A 310 -46.14 -0.15 23.57
N PRO A 311 -47.43 -0.34 23.90
CA PRO A 311 -48.22 0.67 24.58
C PRO A 311 -47.82 0.77 26.05
N ARG A 312 -47.76 2.00 26.54
CA ARG A 312 -47.67 2.34 27.96
C ARG A 312 -48.99 1.99 28.65
N GLY A 313 -48.95 1.09 29.64
CA GLY A 313 -49.86 1.06 30.79
C GLY A 313 -48.96 1.01 32.03
N GLY A 314 -49.04 1.91 33.01
CA GLY A 314 -50.22 2.22 33.81
C GLY A 314 -50.09 1.41 35.10
N GLY A 315 -49.46 1.99 36.13
CA GLY A 315 -48.92 1.27 37.29
C GLY A 315 -49.92 0.82 38.35
N ALA A 316 -49.42 0.06 39.32
CA ALA A 316 -49.74 0.09 40.75
C ALA A 316 -49.06 -1.08 41.49
N GLY A 317 -48.57 -0.84 42.71
CA GLY A 317 -48.73 -1.80 43.80
C GLY A 317 -47.59 -2.77 44.13
N SER A 318 -46.77 -2.34 45.09
CA SER A 318 -46.07 -3.14 46.12
C SER A 318 -46.66 -4.53 46.44
N ALA A 319 -45.81 -5.56 46.53
CA ALA A 319 -45.75 -6.51 47.67
C ALA A 319 -44.58 -7.50 47.52
N ALA A 320 -44.01 -7.88 48.67
CA ALA A 320 -42.77 -8.63 48.84
C ALA A 320 -42.96 -10.16 49.02
N LEU A 321 -41.80 -10.85 49.10
CA LEU A 321 -41.50 -12.18 49.70
C LEU A 321 -41.48 -13.40 48.75
N PRO A 322 -40.86 -14.54 49.13
CA PRO A 322 -39.41 -14.74 49.27
C PRO A 322 -38.93 -16.02 48.52
N GLY A 323 -37.62 -16.19 48.35
CA GLY A 323 -37.06 -17.41 47.73
C GLY A 323 -37.03 -18.63 48.66
N PRO A 324 -36.84 -19.85 48.10
CA PRO A 324 -36.25 -20.94 48.86
C PRO A 324 -34.98 -21.52 48.20
N GLU A 325 -34.11 -21.99 49.10
CA GLU A 325 -32.77 -22.56 48.96
C GLU A 325 -32.62 -23.85 48.12
N PRO A 326 -31.38 -24.21 47.73
CA PRO A 326 -31.08 -25.34 46.87
C PRO A 326 -31.01 -26.68 47.63
N ARG A 327 -31.51 -27.75 47.01
CA ARG A 327 -31.28 -29.14 47.47
C ARG A 327 -30.20 -29.81 46.63
N VAL A 328 -29.17 -30.28 47.32
CA VAL A 328 -28.18 -31.27 46.85
C VAL A 328 -28.81 -32.67 46.93
N PRO A 329 -28.47 -33.60 46.01
CA PRO A 329 -28.46 -35.01 46.34
C PRO A 329 -27.09 -35.66 46.13
N ALA A 330 -26.93 -36.78 46.85
CA ALA A 330 -25.76 -37.61 47.09
C ALA A 330 -25.09 -38.21 45.84
#